data_AF-A0A0F9JUA4-F1
#
_entry.id   AF-A0A0F9JUA4-F1
#
_cell.length_a   1.000
_cell.length_b   1.000
_cell.length_c   1.000
_cell.angle_alpha   90.00
_cell.angle_beta   90.00
_cell.angle_gamma   90.00
#
_symmetry.space_group_name_H-M   'P 1'
#
loop_
_entity.id
_entity.type
_entity.pdbx_description
1 polymer ?
#
loop_
_entity_poly.entity_id
_entity_poly.type
_entity_poly.pdbx_seq_one_letter_code
_entity_poly.pdbx_strand_id
1 'polypeptide(L)' 'MEHEIGINEPTQRWLTSAQARRYVGIKSVKTWNKVFRPNLNAYKLLNSSTRYDRLEIDEMILNGNNK' A
#
# COMPACT_ATOMS: atom_id res chain seq x y z
N MET A 1 -20.87 10.23 4.78
CA MET A 1 -20.60 9.41 5.97
C MET A 1 -19.10 9.20 6.00
N GLU A 2 -18.39 10.01 6.77
CA GLU A 2 -16.92 9.98 6.87
C GLU A 2 -16.55 9.00 7.97
N HIS A 3 -15.72 8.00 7.65
CA HIS A 3 -15.26 7.02 8.64
C HIS A 3 -13.99 7.56 9.31
N GLU A 4 -14.14 8.09 10.52
CA GLU A 4 -13.02 8.42 11.40
C GLU A 4 -12.41 7.13 11.97
N ILE A 5 -11.11 6.93 11.74
CA ILE A 5 -10.35 5.77 12.21
C ILE A 5 -9.51 6.16 13.43
N GLY A 6 -9.92 5.64 14.59
CA GLY A 6 -9.22 5.76 15.87
C GLY A 6 -7.86 5.05 15.86
N ILE A 7 -6.88 5.67 16.50
CA ILE A 7 -5.46 5.31 16.43
C ILE A 7 -5.12 4.38 17.61
N ASN A 8 -5.38 3.06 17.49
CA ASN A 8 -4.73 2.03 18.31
C ASN A 8 -4.96 0.62 17.70
N GLU A 9 -3.87 -0.03 17.24
CA GLU A 9 -3.71 -1.33 16.54
C GLU A 9 -4.19 -1.50 15.07
N PRO A 10 -3.45 -2.26 14.21
CA PRO A 10 -2.06 -2.03 13.83
C PRO A 10 -2.04 -0.85 12.84
N THR A 11 -1.43 0.25 13.26
CA THR A 11 -1.46 1.50 12.50
C THR A 11 -0.93 1.33 11.07
N GLN A 12 -1.83 1.58 10.12
CA GLN A 12 -1.63 1.78 8.68
C GLN A 12 -1.99 0.60 7.79
N ARG A 13 -3.26 0.20 7.81
CA ARG A 13 -3.93 -0.34 6.62
C ARG A 13 -3.68 0.53 5.38
N TRP A 14 -3.60 1.86 5.56
CA TRP A 14 -3.34 2.82 4.48
C TRP A 14 -1.90 3.31 4.48
N LEU A 15 -1.08 2.75 3.58
CA LEU A 15 0.34 3.06 3.46
C LEU A 15 0.56 4.13 2.38
N THR A 16 1.37 5.16 2.67
CA THR A 16 1.91 6.01 1.59
C THR A 16 2.80 5.19 0.65
N SER A 17 3.07 5.71 -0.56
CA SER A 17 4.01 5.09 -1.50
C SER A 17 5.42 4.85 -0.91
N ALA A 18 5.84 5.64 0.08
CA ALA A 18 7.13 5.44 0.77
C ALA A 18 7.05 4.30 1.80
N GLN A 19 5.96 4.24 2.56
CA GLN A 19 5.75 3.20 3.57
C GLN A 19 5.50 1.84 2.92
N ALA A 20 4.67 1.78 1.88
CA ALA A 20 4.40 0.57 1.13
C ALA A 20 5.67 -0.04 0.54
N ARG A 21 6.55 0.79 -0.04
CA ARG A 21 7.86 0.37 -0.53
C ARG A 21 8.77 -0.20 0.54
N ARG A 22 8.83 0.45 1.72
CA ARG A 22 9.63 -0.04 2.86
C ARG A 22 9.07 -1.35 3.39
N TYR A 23 7.75 -1.47 3.46
CA TYR A 23 7.04 -2.66 3.92
C TYR A 23 7.38 -3.89 3.08
N VAL A 24 7.41 -3.75 1.76
CA VAL A 24 7.77 -4.85 0.84
C VAL A 24 9.28 -4.97 0.57
N GLY A 25 10.12 -4.17 1.23
CA GLY A 25 11.57 -4.19 1.05
C GLY A 25 12.09 -3.64 -0.30
N ILE A 26 11.27 -2.94 -1.09
CA ILE A 26 11.66 -2.38 -2.40
C ILE A 26 12.22 -0.97 -2.25
N LYS A 27 13.54 -0.83 -2.38
CA LYS A 27 14.22 0.48 -2.33
C LYS A 27 13.96 1.33 -3.58
N SER A 28 13.90 0.71 -4.76
CA SER A 28 13.79 1.40 -6.04
C SER A 28 12.35 1.77 -6.40
N VAL A 29 12.09 3.07 -6.61
CA VAL A 29 10.79 3.57 -7.11
C VAL A 29 10.44 2.97 -8.48
N LYS A 30 11.44 2.77 -9.35
CA LYS A 30 11.23 2.19 -10.69
C LYS A 30 10.72 0.75 -10.57
N THR A 31 11.32 -0.04 -9.69
CA THR A 31 10.89 -1.43 -9.44
C THR A 31 9.48 -1.47 -8.86
N TRP A 32 9.19 -0.61 -7.87
CA TRP A 32 7.84 -0.47 -7.31
C TRP A 32 6.79 -0.14 -8.38
N ASN A 33 7.09 0.83 -9.25
CA ASN A 33 6.17 1.26 -10.30
C ASN A 33 5.95 0.21 -11.39
N LYS A 34 6.88 -0.72 -11.57
CA LYS A 34 6.76 -1.80 -12.57
C LYS A 34 6.02 -3.01 -12.03
N VAL A 35 6.23 -3.37 -10.75
CA VAL A 35 5.76 -4.63 -10.18
C VAL A 35 4.47 -4.45 -9.38
N PHE A 36 4.40 -3.43 -8.52
CA PHE A 36 3.33 -3.27 -7.54
C PHE A 36 2.30 -2.22 -7.96
N ARG A 37 2.73 -1.02 -8.38
CA ARG A 37 1.81 0.08 -8.74
C ARG A 37 0.70 -0.27 -9.74
N PRO A 38 0.92 -1.01 -10.84
CA PRO A 38 -0.15 -1.29 -11.80
C PRO A 38 -1.21 -2.26 -11.30
N ASN A 39 -0.90 -3.00 -10.23
CA ASN A 39 -1.78 -4.03 -9.67
C ASN A 39 -2.39 -3.63 -8.31
N LEU A 40 -2.02 -2.46 -7.78
CA LEU A 40 -2.56 -1.93 -6.53
C LEU A 40 -3.55 -0.80 -6.80
N ASN A 41 -4.62 -0.74 -6.03
CA ASN A 41 -5.54 0.39 -6.10
C ASN A 41 -4.92 1.61 -5.40
N ALA A 42 -4.94 2.74 -6.12
CA ALA A 42 -4.45 4.01 -5.60
C ALA A 42 -5.60 4.78 -4.97
N TYR A 43 -5.62 4.86 -3.65
CA TYR A 43 -6.64 5.60 -2.91
C TYR A 43 -6.15 7.03 -2.67
N LYS A 44 -6.90 8.01 -3.15
CA LYS A 44 -6.68 9.42 -2.84
C LYS A 44 -7.63 9.83 -1.73
N LEU A 45 -7.11 10.06 -0.53
CA LEU A 45 -7.87 10.75 0.51
C LEU A 45 -7.95 12.23 0.11
N LEU A 46 -9.13 12.83 0.22
CA LEU A 46 -9.35 14.26 -0.05
C LEU A 46 -8.26 15.07 0.70
N ASN A 47 -7.49 15.85 -0.06
CA ASN A 47 -6.37 16.68 0.41
C ASN A 47 -5.09 15.95 0.89
N SER A 48 -4.89 14.66 0.61
CA SER A 48 -3.68 13.93 1.03
C SER A 48 -3.01 13.09 -0.06
N SER A 49 -1.75 12.72 0.19
CA SER A 49 -0.94 11.86 -0.69
C SER A 49 -1.60 10.51 -0.95
N THR A 50 -1.38 9.95 -2.14
CA THR A 50 -1.85 8.61 -2.51
C THR A 50 -1.50 7.57 -1.46
N ARG A 51 -2.50 6.79 -1.05
CA ARG A 51 -2.42 5.67 -0.13
C ARG A 51 -2.70 4.37 -0.86
N TYR A 52 -2.09 3.30 -0.37
CA TYR A 52 -2.27 1.92 -0.81
C TYR A 52 -2.81 1.10 0.35
N ASP A 53 -3.74 0.18 0.09
CA ASP A 53 -4.20 -0.76 1.11
C ASP A 53 -3.12 -1.82 1.32
N ARG A 54 -2.71 -2.00 2.58
CA ARG A 54 -1.76 -3.01 3.02
C ARG A 54 -2.27 -4.42 2.72
N LEU A 55 -3.57 -4.67 2.83
CA LEU A 55 -4.15 -5.99 2.55
C LEU A 55 -3.98 -6.38 1.09
N GLU A 56 -4.19 -5.44 0.15
CA GLU A 56 -3.93 -5.69 -1.27
C GLU A 56 -2.45 -5.99 -1.53
N ILE A 57 -1.55 -5.30 -0.81
CA ILE A 57 -0.10 -5.55 -0.89
C ILE A 57 0.22 -6.96 -0.36
N ASP A 58 -0.37 -7.38 0.76
CA ASP A 58 -0.17 -8.71 1.34
C ASP A 58 -0.69 -9.81 0.40
N GLU A 59 -1.88 -9.62 -0.20
CA GLU A 59 -2.43 -10.53 -1.22
C GLU A 59 -1.53 -10.63 -2.45
N MET A 60 -0.95 -9.52 -2.92
CA MET A 60 0.01 -9.54 -4.03
C MET A 60 1.27 -10.36 -3.70
N ILE A 61 1.81 -10.22 -2.49
CA ILE A 61 3.01 -10.96 -2.06
C ILE A 61 2.70 -12.46 -1.97
N LEU A 62 1.56 -12.81 -1.40
CA LEU A 62 1.13 -14.21 -1.26
C LEU A 62 0.87 -14.86 -2.63
N ASN A 63 0.16 -14.18 -3.53
CA ASN A 63 -0.12 -14.68 -4.88
C ASN A 63 1.12 -14.69 -5.79
N GLY A 64 2.06 -13.77 -5.59
CA GLY A 64 3.31 -13.69 -6.35
C GLY A 64 4.31 -14.81 -6.02
N ASN A 65 4.21 -15.43 -4.84
CA ASN A 65 5.08 -16.53 -4.39
C ASN A 65 4.57 -17.93 -4.77
N ASN A 66 3.38 -18.05 -5.37
CA ASN A 66 2.71 -19.32 -5.65
C ASN A 66 2.86 -19.78 -7.12
N LYS A 67 3.96 -19.43 -7.79
CA LYS A 67 4.21 -19.77 -9.20
C LYS A 67 5.51 -20.54 -9.40
#